data_AF-A0AAD3XX38-F1
#
_entry.id   AF-A0AAD3XX38-F1
#
_cell.length_a   1.000
_cell.length_b   1.000
_cell.length_c   1.000
_cell.angle_alpha   90.00
_cell.angle_beta   90.00
_cell.angle_gamma   90.00
#
_symmetry.space_group_name_H-M   'P 1'
#
loop_
_entity.id
_entity.type
_entity.pdbx_description
1 polymer ?
#
loop_
_entity_poly.entity_id
_entity_poly.type
_entity_poly.pdbx_seq_one_letter_code
_entity_poly.pdbx_strand_id
1 'polypeptide(L)'
;MVGGASILVPSVQELAKEKRTQVPERYVRTDLQEPPFVAGGGDSYPQFPFIDMERLTSTDFMDSELEKLHQVCKEWGFFQLINHGVDTSLVKKIKKEFKDFFDLPLKKKNKYQQLLGDYEGIGQLFIMSEEQKLDWAYLLVLTTRSIHLRKPHLLPKFPLPFRFFR
;
A
#
# COMPACT_ATOMS: atom_id res chain seq x y z
N MET A 1 -17.02 -16.78 -1.08
CA MET A 1 -16.14 -16.27 -0.01
C MET A 1 -16.99 -15.40 0.90
N VAL A 2 -17.26 -15.86 2.11
CA VAL A 2 -17.96 -15.05 3.12
C VAL A 2 -16.93 -14.06 3.64
N GLY A 3 -17.05 -12.78 3.27
CA GLY A 3 -16.16 -11.72 3.73
C GLY A 3 -16.31 -11.56 5.24
N GLY A 4 -15.28 -11.91 5.99
CA GLY A 4 -15.24 -11.67 7.43
C GLY A 4 -15.31 -10.16 7.67
N ALA A 5 -16.25 -9.73 8.50
CA ALA A 5 -16.41 -8.33 8.86
C ALA A 5 -15.15 -7.85 9.60
N SER A 6 -14.55 -6.73 9.17
CA SER A 6 -13.42 -6.13 9.87
C SER A 6 -13.89 -5.37 11.10
N ILE A 7 -13.26 -5.63 12.25
CA ILE A 7 -13.44 -4.84 13.47
C ILE A 7 -12.73 -3.49 13.29
N LEU A 8 -13.31 -2.41 13.82
CA LEU A 8 -12.69 -1.08 13.80
C LEU A 8 -11.65 -0.97 14.91
N VAL A 9 -10.46 -0.46 14.57
CA VAL A 9 -9.38 -0.19 15.52
C VAL A 9 -9.02 1.30 15.53
N PRO A 10 -8.44 1.81 16.63
CA PRO A 10 -7.97 3.19 16.69
C PRO A 10 -6.96 3.52 15.58
N SER A 11 -6.95 4.78 15.16
CA SER A 11 -5.98 5.27 14.17
C SER A 11 -4.56 5.24 14.75
N VAL A 12 -3.67 4.48 14.11
CA VAL A 12 -2.23 4.48 14.41
C VAL A 12 -1.63 5.89 14.30
N GLN A 13 -2.15 6.72 13.39
CA GLN A 13 -1.68 8.09 13.24
C GLN A 13 -2.01 8.97 14.46
N GLU A 14 -3.13 8.74 15.14
CA GLU A 14 -3.44 9.45 16.38
C GLU A 14 -2.66 8.84 17.56
N LEU A 15 -2.53 7.51 17.63
CA LEU A 15 -1.70 6.84 18.63
C LEU A 15 -0.25 7.34 18.59
N ALA A 16 0.30 7.59 17.39
CA ALA A 16 1.66 8.11 17.20
C ALA A 16 1.85 9.56 17.68
N LYS A 17 0.77 10.34 17.84
CA LYS A 17 0.83 11.71 18.39
C LYS A 17 0.82 11.73 19.90
N GLU A 18 0.37 10.64 20.52
CA GLU A 18 0.35 10.51 21.97
C GLU A 18 1.78 10.40 22.50
N LYS A 19 2.08 11.06 23.62
CA LYS A 19 3.40 11.00 24.26
C LYS A 19 3.57 9.71 25.07
N ARG A 20 3.41 8.55 24.42
CA ARG A 20 3.61 7.24 25.04
C ARG A 20 5.09 6.84 24.95
N THR A 21 5.58 6.18 25.99
CA THR A 21 6.92 5.58 26.01
C THR A 21 6.94 4.17 25.43
N GLN A 22 5.77 3.54 25.27
CA GLN A 22 5.60 2.18 24.76
C GLN A 22 4.43 2.10 23.79
N VAL A 23 4.58 1.26 22.76
CA VAL A 23 3.47 0.92 21.85
C VAL A 23 2.49 -0.05 22.53
N PRO A 24 1.19 -0.02 22.21
CA PRO A 24 0.22 -0.95 22.78
C PRO A 24 0.56 -2.41 22.44
N GLU A 25 0.22 -3.33 23.32
CA GLU A 25 0.55 -4.76 23.21
C GLU A 25 0.09 -5.41 21.90
N ARG A 26 -1.04 -4.96 21.32
CA ARG A 26 -1.52 -5.44 20.02
C ARG A 26 -0.56 -5.16 18.86
N TYR A 27 0.38 -4.23 18.99
CA TYR A 27 1.37 -3.92 17.96
C TYR A 27 2.75 -4.53 18.23
N VAL A 28 2.95 -5.16 19.40
CA VAL A 28 4.20 -5.83 19.74
C VAL A 28 4.24 -7.20 19.08
N ARG A 29 5.21 -7.42 18.19
CA ARG A 29 5.41 -8.71 17.50
C ARG A 29 6.35 -9.60 18.31
N THR A 30 5.77 -10.44 19.17
CA THR A 30 6.47 -11.52 19.87
C THR A 30 6.40 -12.86 19.12
N ASP A 31 5.57 -12.91 18.08
CA ASP A 31 5.28 -14.05 17.21
C ASP A 31 6.31 -14.25 16.10
N LEU A 32 7.14 -13.23 15.82
CA LEU A 32 8.19 -13.33 14.81
C LEU A 32 9.39 -14.06 15.40
N GLN A 33 9.60 -15.28 14.92
CA GLN A 33 10.65 -16.19 15.41
C GLN A 33 12.05 -15.80 14.92
N GLU A 34 12.12 -14.97 13.87
CA GLU A 34 13.35 -14.42 13.32
C GLU A 34 13.33 -12.89 13.41
N PRO A 35 14.44 -12.23 13.83
CA PRO A 35 14.54 -10.79 13.73
C PRO A 35 14.34 -10.39 12.26
N PRO A 36 13.61 -9.29 11.97
CA PRO A 36 13.50 -8.80 10.60
C PRO A 36 14.91 -8.61 10.05
N PHE A 37 15.13 -8.94 8.78
CA PHE A 37 16.40 -8.76 8.09
C PHE A 37 16.97 -7.37 8.41
N VAL A 38 17.91 -7.32 9.34
CA VAL A 38 18.61 -6.09 9.68
C VAL A 38 19.59 -5.91 8.56
N ALA A 39 19.32 -4.95 7.68
CA ALA A 39 20.29 -4.46 6.73
C ALA A 39 21.45 -3.83 7.53
N GLY A 40 22.37 -4.66 8.03
CA GLY A 40 23.63 -4.24 8.62
C GLY A 40 24.44 -3.55 7.53
N GLY A 41 25.01 -2.39 7.84
CA GLY A 41 25.70 -1.49 6.89
C GLY A 41 26.97 -2.08 6.30
N GLY A 42 26.83 -3.08 5.42
CA GLY A 42 27.86 -3.59 4.54
C GLY A 42 27.46 -3.36 3.09
N ASP A 43 28.39 -2.86 2.28
CA ASP A 43 28.19 -2.29 0.94
C ASP A 43 27.76 -3.28 -0.17
N SER A 44 27.25 -4.46 0.15
CA SER A 44 26.83 -5.46 -0.84
C SER A 44 25.48 -6.07 -0.50
N TYR A 45 24.44 -5.25 -0.54
CA TYR A 45 23.07 -5.77 -0.59
C TYR A 45 22.83 -6.43 -1.95
N PRO A 46 22.08 -7.56 -2.00
CA PRO A 46 21.57 -8.07 -3.25
C PRO A 46 20.82 -6.94 -3.96
N GLN A 47 21.28 -6.54 -5.14
CA GLN A 47 20.54 -5.57 -5.94
C GLN A 47 19.23 -6.22 -6.35
N PHE A 48 18.11 -5.62 -5.96
CA PHE A 48 16.79 -6.07 -6.39
C PHE A 48 16.73 -6.10 -7.92
N PRO A 49 16.13 -7.15 -8.52
CA PRO A 49 16.06 -7.26 -9.96
C PRO A 49 15.22 -6.11 -10.55
N PHE A 50 15.74 -5.53 -11.64
CA PHE A 50 15.03 -4.53 -12.43
C PHE A 50 14.53 -5.15 -13.72
N ILE A 51 13.34 -4.76 -14.18
CA ILE A 51 12.80 -5.08 -15.50
C ILE A 51 12.59 -3.77 -16.26
N ASP A 52 13.05 -3.71 -17.49
CA ASP A 52 12.93 -2.53 -18.34
C ASP A 52 11.71 -2.66 -19.28
N MET A 53 10.70 -1.82 -19.06
CA MET A 53 9.47 -1.88 -19.84
C MET A 53 9.67 -1.47 -21.30
N GLU A 54 10.58 -0.53 -21.60
CA GLU A 54 10.85 -0.13 -22.98
C GLU A 54 11.47 -1.30 -23.74
N ARG A 55 12.39 -2.04 -23.12
CA ARG A 55 12.99 -3.26 -23.70
C ARG A 55 11.97 -4.38 -23.89
N LEU A 56 11.03 -4.55 -22.97
CA LEU A 56 9.93 -5.52 -23.12
C LEU A 56 9.03 -5.20 -24.32
N THR A 57 8.91 -3.93 -24.71
CA THR A 57 8.12 -3.49 -25.86
C THR A 57 8.91 -3.31 -27.15
N SER A 58 10.25 -3.41 -27.08
CA SER A 58 11.15 -3.23 -28.22
C SER A 58 11.36 -4.53 -28.98
N THR A 59 11.31 -4.49 -30.31
CA THR A 59 11.56 -5.67 -31.16
C THR A 59 12.95 -6.25 -30.99
N ASP A 60 13.94 -5.42 -30.65
CA ASP A 60 15.35 -5.83 -30.64
C ASP A 60 15.76 -6.52 -29.33
N PHE A 61 15.01 -6.27 -28.25
CA PHE A 61 15.37 -6.73 -26.90
C PHE A 61 14.28 -7.55 -26.20
N MET A 62 13.08 -7.64 -26.78
CA MET A 62 11.90 -8.28 -26.17
C MET A 62 12.21 -9.68 -25.64
N ASP A 63 12.80 -10.56 -26.45
CA ASP A 63 13.06 -11.95 -26.05
C ASP A 63 13.99 -12.01 -24.82
N SER A 64 15.06 -11.21 -24.82
CA SER A 64 16.02 -11.18 -23.71
C SER A 64 15.42 -10.63 -22.41
N GLU A 65 14.59 -9.59 -22.50
CA GLU A 65 13.97 -8.97 -21.33
C GLU A 65 12.79 -9.80 -20.81
N LEU A 66 12.10 -10.52 -21.71
CA LEU A 66 11.03 -11.45 -21.36
C LEU A 66 11.57 -12.68 -20.63
N GLU A 67 12.70 -13.25 -21.07
CA GLU A 67 13.37 -14.35 -20.37
C GLU A 67 13.82 -13.90 -18.97
N LYS A 68 14.40 -12.70 -18.88
CA LYS A 68 14.76 -12.10 -17.60
C LYS A 68 13.54 -11.90 -16.70
N LEU A 69 12.42 -11.40 -17.23
CA LEU A 69 11.16 -11.29 -16.48
C LEU A 69 10.68 -12.66 -15.99
N HIS A 70 10.74 -13.69 -16.84
CA HIS A 70 10.37 -15.06 -16.46
C HIS A 70 11.20 -15.57 -15.29
N GLN A 71 12.53 -15.41 -15.37
CA GLN A 71 13.45 -15.87 -14.35
C GLN A 71 13.23 -15.14 -13.02
N VAL A 72 13.07 -13.81 -13.07
CA VAL A 72 12.83 -12.98 -11.89
C VAL A 72 11.48 -13.34 -11.24
N CYS A 73 10.43 -13.59 -12.03
CA CYS A 73 9.16 -14.06 -11.49
C CYS A 73 9.29 -15.42 -10.79
N LYS A 74 10.11 -16.34 -11.32
CA LYS A 74 10.33 -17.67 -10.75
C LYS A 74 11.17 -17.66 -9.47
N GLU A 75 12.27 -16.93 -9.49
CA GLU A 75 13.27 -16.97 -8.40
C GLU A 75 12.95 -15.97 -7.28
N TRP A 76 12.46 -14.79 -7.63
CA TRP A 76 12.26 -13.69 -6.67
C TRP A 76 10.79 -13.45 -6.35
N GLY A 77 9.90 -13.54 -7.34
CA GLY A 77 8.49 -13.17 -7.21
C GLY A 77 8.24 -11.66 -7.02
N PHE A 78 9.29 -10.83 -7.07
CA PHE A 78 9.22 -9.38 -6.96
C PHE A 78 10.35 -8.71 -7.75
N PHE A 79 10.08 -7.51 -8.30
CA PHE A 79 11.04 -6.74 -9.08
C PHE A 79 10.66 -5.26 -9.16
N GLN A 80 11.62 -4.43 -9.55
CA GLN A 80 11.40 -3.03 -9.86
C GLN A 80 11.21 -2.85 -11.36
N LEU A 81 10.15 -2.15 -11.78
CA LEU A 81 9.94 -1.81 -13.18
C LEU A 81 10.49 -0.42 -13.48
N ILE A 82 11.38 -0.30 -14.46
CA ILE A 82 11.93 0.98 -14.94
C ILE A 82 11.44 1.27 -16.36
N ASN A 83 11.59 2.52 -16.79
CA ASN A 83 11.12 3.00 -18.10
C ASN A 83 9.65 2.63 -18.38
N HIS A 84 8.83 2.59 -17.33
CA HIS A 84 7.45 2.09 -17.34
C HIS A 84 6.44 2.96 -18.11
N GLY A 85 6.89 4.01 -18.80
CA GLY A 85 6.04 4.92 -19.59
C GLY A 85 5.13 5.86 -18.78
N VAL A 86 4.91 5.62 -17.48
CA VAL A 86 4.16 6.54 -16.62
C VAL A 86 4.92 7.85 -16.40
N ASP A 87 4.27 8.96 -16.72
CA ASP A 87 4.82 10.32 -16.57
C ASP A 87 5.30 10.61 -15.13
N THR A 88 6.53 11.10 -15.01
CA THR A 88 7.15 11.34 -13.70
C THR A 88 6.49 12.49 -12.92
N SER A 89 5.91 13.48 -13.62
CA SER A 89 5.18 14.58 -12.99
C SER A 89 3.87 14.08 -12.37
N LEU A 90 3.19 13.14 -13.02
CA LEU A 90 2.02 12.44 -12.49
C LEU A 90 2.37 11.67 -11.20
N VAL A 91 3.46 10.89 -11.20
CA VAL A 91 3.90 10.16 -10.00
C VAL A 91 4.19 11.12 -8.83
N LYS A 92 4.90 12.23 -9.09
CA LYS A 92 5.18 13.26 -8.07
C LYS A 92 3.90 13.90 -7.54
N LYS A 93 2.96 14.22 -8.42
CA LYS A 93 1.66 14.80 -8.08
C LYS A 93 0.86 13.86 -7.17
N ILE A 94 0.75 12.58 -7.54
CA ILE A 94 0.04 11.57 -6.74
C ILE A 94 0.65 11.44 -5.35
N LYS A 95 1.99 11.34 -5.25
CA LYS A 95 2.70 11.27 -3.96
C LYS A 95 2.38 12.48 -3.08
N LYS A 96 2.43 13.69 -3.65
CA LYS A 96 2.10 14.93 -2.94
C LYS A 96 0.66 14.91 -2.44
N GLU A 97 -0.29 14.56 -3.30
CA GLU A 97 -1.70 14.60 -2.94
C GLU A 97 -2.07 13.59 -1.87
N PHE A 98 -1.51 12.37 -1.90
CA PHE A 98 -1.72 11.41 -0.81
C PHE A 98 -1.08 11.89 0.49
N LYS A 99 0.12 12.47 0.43
CA LYS A 99 0.73 13.09 1.61
C LYS A 99 -0.18 14.17 2.20
N ASP A 100 -0.62 15.13 1.38
CA ASP A 100 -1.51 16.22 1.79
C ASP A 100 -2.82 15.67 2.39
N PHE A 101 -3.36 14.59 1.82
CA PHE A 101 -4.55 13.91 2.33
C PHE A 101 -4.32 13.29 3.71
N PHE A 102 -3.22 12.55 3.91
CA PHE A 102 -2.92 11.92 5.20
C PHE A 102 -2.52 12.94 6.27
N ASP A 103 -2.01 14.10 5.88
CA ASP A 103 -1.74 15.23 6.78
C ASP A 103 -3.02 15.94 7.27
N LEU A 104 -4.18 15.71 6.64
CA LEU A 104 -5.45 16.27 7.12
C LEU A 104 -5.80 15.76 8.54
N PRO A 105 -6.50 16.58 9.35
CA PRO A 105 -7.02 16.14 10.64
C PRO A 105 -7.94 14.91 10.51
N LEU A 106 -7.90 14.01 11.49
CA LEU A 106 -8.68 12.77 11.48
C LEU A 106 -10.19 13.04 11.24
N LYS A 107 -10.76 14.07 11.88
CA LYS A 107 -12.17 14.46 11.67
C LYS A 107 -12.52 14.73 10.20
N LYS A 108 -11.60 15.28 9.41
CA LYS A 108 -11.80 15.49 7.96
C LYS A 108 -11.67 14.20 7.16
N LYS A 109 -10.94 13.21 7.68
CA LYS A 109 -10.73 11.89 7.10
C LYS A 109 -11.83 10.89 7.46
N ASN A 110 -12.56 11.08 8.56
CA ASN A 110 -13.65 10.19 9.01
C ASN A 110 -14.74 9.95 7.95
N LYS A 111 -14.97 10.92 7.05
CA LYS A 111 -15.94 10.76 5.93
C LYS A 111 -15.56 9.70 4.90
N TYR A 112 -14.33 9.16 4.98
CA TYR A 112 -13.80 8.09 4.14
C TYR A 112 -13.51 6.82 4.92
N GLN A 113 -13.87 6.73 6.21
CA GLN A 113 -13.61 5.53 7.01
C GLN A 113 -14.29 4.31 6.42
N GLN A 114 -13.65 3.16 6.61
CA GLN A 114 -14.28 1.87 6.37
C GLN A 114 -15.58 1.76 7.16
N LEU A 115 -16.61 1.22 6.50
CA LEU A 115 -17.87 0.86 7.15
C LEU A 115 -17.74 -0.56 7.72
N LEU A 116 -18.54 -0.87 8.75
CA LEU A 116 -18.56 -2.22 9.32
C LEU A 116 -18.88 -3.25 8.23
N GLY A 117 -18.01 -4.26 8.07
CA GLY A 117 -18.15 -5.28 7.02
C GLY A 117 -17.63 -4.87 5.64
N ASP A 118 -17.08 -3.66 5.49
CA ASP A 118 -16.39 -3.19 4.28
C ASP A 118 -14.89 -3.06 4.54
N TYR A 119 -14.07 -3.32 3.53
CA TYR A 119 -12.62 -3.16 3.59
C TYR A 119 -12.14 -1.92 2.83
N GLU A 120 -13.02 -1.29 2.03
CA GLU A 120 -12.70 -0.04 1.34
C GLU A 120 -12.90 1.18 2.24
N GLY A 121 -12.02 2.17 2.09
CA GLY A 121 -11.96 3.36 2.91
C GLY A 121 -10.67 3.43 3.72
N ILE A 122 -10.64 4.36 4.66
CA ILE A 122 -9.53 4.56 5.58
C ILE A 122 -9.72 3.66 6.80
N GLY A 123 -8.67 2.89 7.12
CA GLY A 123 -8.62 2.05 8.30
C GLY A 123 -7.49 1.05 8.24
N GLN A 124 -7.68 -0.09 8.88
CA GLN A 124 -6.79 -1.24 8.78
C GLN A 124 -7.50 -2.37 8.04
N LEU A 125 -6.75 -3.33 7.53
CA LEU A 125 -7.31 -4.43 6.74
C LEU A 125 -7.27 -5.73 7.53
N PHE A 126 -8.26 -6.57 7.30
CA PHE A 126 -8.33 -7.95 7.78
C PHE A 126 -8.24 -8.10 9.31
N ILE A 127 -8.91 -7.24 10.07
CA ILE A 127 -9.00 -7.39 11.54
C ILE A 127 -10.17 -8.31 11.87
N MET A 128 -9.83 -9.53 12.27
CA MET A 128 -10.80 -10.61 12.48
C MET A 128 -11.03 -10.94 13.96
N SER A 129 -10.16 -10.49 14.87
CA SER A 129 -10.32 -10.71 16.32
C SER A 129 -9.71 -9.58 17.17
N GLU A 130 -10.03 -9.55 18.46
CA GLU A 130 -9.48 -8.58 19.41
C GLU A 130 -8.07 -8.93 19.89
N GLU A 131 -7.69 -10.20 19.79
CA GLU A 131 -6.38 -10.74 20.16
C GLU A 131 -5.37 -10.62 19.01
N GLN A 132 -5.85 -10.38 17.78
CA GLN A 132 -5.01 -10.24 16.61
C GLN A 132 -3.97 -9.13 16.78
N LYS A 133 -2.72 -9.46 16.45
CA LYS A 133 -1.61 -8.50 16.33
C LYS A 133 -1.83 -7.61 15.10
N LEU A 134 -1.63 -6.31 15.28
CA LEU A 134 -1.92 -5.27 14.30
C LEU A 134 -0.63 -4.69 13.74
N ASP A 135 -0.67 -4.29 12.47
CA ASP A 135 0.42 -3.56 11.86
C ASP A 135 0.39 -2.09 12.30
N TRP A 136 1.58 -1.50 12.46
CA TRP A 136 1.72 -0.06 12.69
C TRP A 136 1.50 0.73 11.39
N ALA A 137 0.29 0.63 10.85
CA ALA A 137 -0.10 1.21 9.57
C ALA A 137 -1.48 1.85 9.63
N TYR A 138 -1.70 2.84 8.77
CA TYR A 138 -2.99 3.47 8.53
C TYR A 138 -3.22 3.56 7.03
N LEU A 139 -4.15 2.77 6.53
CA LEU A 139 -4.31 2.49 5.11
C LEU A 139 -5.52 3.23 4.54
N LEU A 140 -5.46 3.50 3.24
CA LEU A 140 -6.61 3.86 2.43
C LEU A 140 -6.72 2.83 1.31
N VAL A 141 -7.84 2.11 1.28
CA VAL A 141 -8.11 1.10 0.24
C VAL A 141 -9.28 1.56 -0.63
N LEU A 142 -9.09 1.49 -1.94
CA LEU A 142 -10.08 1.93 -2.92
C LEU A 142 -10.09 1.00 -4.14
N THR A 143 -11.28 0.62 -4.56
CA THR A 143 -11.50 0.01 -5.87
C THR A 143 -11.44 1.10 -6.94
N THR A 144 -10.47 1.02 -7.86
CA THR A 144 -10.26 2.01 -8.92
C THR A 144 -10.67 1.52 -10.31
N ARG A 145 -10.54 0.22 -10.62
CA ARG A 145 -11.04 -0.37 -11.87
C ARG A 145 -12.51 -0.79 -11.76
N SER A 146 -13.18 -0.84 -12.92
CA SER A 146 -14.62 -1.15 -13.05
C SER A 146 -15.53 -0.18 -12.31
N ILE A 147 -16.08 0.80 -13.04
CA ILE A 147 -16.87 1.91 -12.47
C ILE A 147 -18.04 1.43 -11.58
N HIS A 148 -18.65 0.29 -11.92
CA HIS A 148 -19.77 -0.30 -11.20
C HIS A 148 -19.40 -0.90 -9.84
N LEU A 149 -18.11 -1.22 -9.62
CA LEU A 149 -17.62 -1.72 -8.33
C LEU A 149 -17.15 -0.59 -7.41
N ARG A 150 -16.99 0.63 -7.93
CA ARG A 150 -16.52 1.76 -7.13
C ARG A 150 -17.58 2.17 -6.13
N LYS A 151 -17.19 2.29 -4.85
CA LYS A 151 -18.08 2.73 -3.78
C LYS A 151 -18.51 4.19 -3.98
N PRO A 152 -19.80 4.48 -4.23
CA PRO A 152 -20.28 5.83 -4.53
C PRO A 152 -20.11 6.82 -3.36
N HIS A 153 -19.95 6.32 -2.14
CA HIS A 153 -19.79 7.16 -0.95
C HIS A 153 -18.33 7.55 -0.67
N LEU A 154 -17.34 6.94 -1.35
CA LEU A 154 -15.91 7.19 -1.18
C LEU A 154 -15.37 8.09 -2.30
N LEU A 155 -15.41 7.61 -3.55
CA LEU A 155 -14.75 8.27 -4.69
C LEU A 155 -15.19 9.74 -4.91
N PRO A 156 -16.50 10.05 -4.90
CA PRO A 156 -17.02 11.42 -5.05
C PRO A 156 -16.73 12.34 -3.87
N LYS A 157 -16.06 11.87 -2.82
CA LYS A 157 -15.57 12.72 -1.74
C LYS A 157 -14.08 13.00 -1.87
N PHE A 158 -13.31 12.23 -2.64
CA PHE A 158 -11.87 12.47 -2.78
C PHE A 158 -11.58 13.76 -3.55
N PRO A 159 -10.46 14.45 -3.30
CA PRO A 159 -10.01 15.56 -4.14
C PRO A 159 -10.03 15.17 -5.62
N LEU A 160 -10.37 16.10 -6.51
CA LEU A 160 -10.55 15.85 -7.95
C LEU A 160 -9.42 15.04 -8.62
N PRO A 161 -8.13 15.24 -8.28
CA PRO A 161 -7.05 14.45 -8.87
C PRO A 161 -7.20 12.93 -8.70
N PHE A 162 -7.80 12.49 -7.59
CA PHE A 162 -7.98 11.07 -7.29
C PHE A 162 -9.16 10.41 -8.03
N ARG A 163 -10.04 11.21 -8.63
CA ARG A 163 -11.28 10.70 -9.28
C ARG A 163 -11.08 10.28 -10.73
N PHE A 164 -10.03 10.78 -11.37
CA PHE A 164 -9.86 10.71 -12.82
C PHE A 164 -8.69 9.82 -13.26
N PHE A 165 -8.20 8.92 -12.42
CA PHE A 165 -7.34 7.84 -12.91
C PHE A 165 -8.13 7.00 -13.91
N ARG A 166 -7.87 7.24 -15.20
CA ARG A 166 -8.31 6.45 -16.36
C ARG A 166 -7.08 5.83 -16.96
#